data_AF-A0A956LGV3-F1
#
_entry.id   AF-A0A956LGV3-F1
#
_cell.length_a   1.000
_cell.length_b   1.000
_cell.length_c   1.000
_cell.angle_alpha   90.00
_cell.angle_beta   90.00
_cell.angle_gamma   90.00
#
_symmetry.space_group_name_H-M   'P 1'
#
loop_
_entity.id
_entity.type
_entity.pdbx_description
1 polymer ?
#
loop_
_entity_poly.entity_id
_entity_poly.type
_entity_poly.pdbx_seq_one_letter_code
_entity_poly.pdbx_strand_id
1 'polypeptide(L)' 'MVRSTQPPWGDDDPRRWPDDWREAWEERAAIMEFDGGLPRARAELEAWRLLRDRVAR' A
#
# COMPACT_ATOMS: atom_id res chain seq x y z
N MET A 1 -13.77 -14.86 10.10
CA MET A 1 -13.43 -13.49 10.55
C MET A 1 -13.18 -12.67 9.29
N VAL A 2 -14.16 -11.88 8.85
CA VAL A 2 -14.00 -11.05 7.64
C VAL A 2 -13.27 -9.78 8.06
N ARG A 3 -12.05 -9.63 7.58
CA ARG A 3 -11.10 -8.55 7.90
C ARG A 3 -11.66 -7.23 7.39
N SER A 4 -11.39 -6.15 8.13
CA SER A 4 -11.96 -4.82 7.95
C SER A 4 -11.92 -4.37 6.48
N THR A 5 -13.09 -4.40 5.84
CA THR A 5 -13.32 -3.99 4.44
C THR A 5 -13.14 -2.48 4.23
N GLN A 6 -12.88 -1.72 5.29
CA GLN A 6 -12.73 -0.28 5.22
C GLN A 6 -11.25 0.11 5.15
N PRO A 7 -10.84 0.83 4.11
CA PRO A 7 -9.48 1.33 3.99
C PRO A 7 -9.17 2.41 5.05
N PRO A 8 -7.91 2.51 5.50
CA PRO A 8 -7.48 3.35 6.62
C PRO A 8 -7.17 4.79 6.21
N TRP A 9 -8.07 5.45 5.47
CA TRP A 9 -7.87 6.84 5.04
C TRP A 9 -8.06 7.79 6.23
N GLY A 10 -7.00 7.93 7.02
CA GLY A 10 -6.92 8.74 8.24
C GLY A 10 -5.51 8.68 8.85
N ASP A 11 -4.75 7.62 8.53
CA ASP A 11 -3.32 7.51 8.82
C ASP A 11 -2.51 7.80 7.55
N ASP A 12 -1.69 8.86 7.60
CA ASP A 12 -0.77 9.23 6.53
C ASP A 12 0.44 8.29 6.41
N ASP A 13 0.65 7.40 7.39
CA ASP A 13 1.72 6.41 7.41
C ASP A 13 1.18 4.98 7.13
N PRO A 14 1.49 4.40 5.95
CA PRO A 14 1.06 3.05 5.58
C PRO A 14 1.51 1.94 6.53
N ARG A 15 2.55 2.19 7.33
CA ARG A 15 3.07 1.22 8.31
C ARG A 15 2.12 1.03 9.50
N ARG A 16 1.20 1.97 9.72
CA ARG A 16 0.22 1.95 10.81
C ARG A 16 -1.13 1.36 10.38
N TRP A 17 -1.29 1.05 9.10
CA TRP A 17 -2.50 0.47 8.55
C TRP A 17 -2.78 -0.92 9.12
N PRO A 18 -4.07 -1.37 9.09
CA PRO A 18 -4.41 -2.75 9.37
C PRO A 18 -3.59 -3.72 8.52
N ASP A 19 -3.29 -4.90 9.07
CA ASP A 19 -2.35 -5.86 8.48
C ASP A 19 -2.63 -6.13 6.99
N ASP A 20 -3.89 -6.31 6.59
CA ASP A 20 -4.30 -6.56 5.20
C ASP A 20 -3.87 -5.44 4.25
N TRP A 21 -4.07 -4.19 4.67
CA TRP A 21 -3.74 -3.01 3.87
C TRP A 21 -2.24 -2.75 3.88
N ARG A 22 -1.57 -2.97 5.02
CA ARG A 22 -0.11 -2.87 5.12
C ARG A 22 0.57 -3.93 4.26
N GLU A 23 0.12 -5.18 4.32
CA GLU A 23 0.63 -6.29 3.51
C GLU A 23 0.47 -6.02 2.02
N ALA A 24 -0.72 -5.55 1.60
CA ALA A 24 -0.94 -5.17 0.20
C ALA A 24 -0.04 -4.00 -0.25
N TRP A 25 0.27 -3.06 0.65
CA TRP A 25 1.20 -1.95 0.38
C TRP A 25 2.65 -2.44 0.29
N GLU A 26 3.09 -3.27 1.23
CA GLU A 26 4.44 -3.85 1.27
C GLU A 26 4.70 -4.73 0.04
N GLU A 27 3.75 -5.60 -0.32
CA GLU A 27 3.84 -6.45 -1.51
C GLU A 27 3.98 -5.61 -2.78
N ARG A 28 3.15 -4.56 -2.92
CA ARG A 28 3.21 -3.68 -4.09
C ARG A 28 4.52 -2.89 -4.14
N ALA A 29 4.99 -2.40 -2.99
CA ALA A 29 6.27 -1.70 -2.89
C ALA A 29 7.44 -2.64 -3.25
N ALA A 30 7.40 -3.90 -2.83
CA ALA A 30 8.40 -4.90 -3.21
C ALA A 30 8.40 -5.14 -4.72
N ILE A 31 7.23 -5.33 -5.34
CA ILE A 31 7.13 -5.50 -6.82
C ILE A 31 7.73 -4.30 -7.55
N MET A 32 7.40 -3.08 -7.12
CA MET A 32 7.91 -1.86 -7.74
C MET A 32 9.42 -1.66 -7.54
N GLU A 33 9.96 -2.12 -6.41
CA GLU A 33 11.40 -2.08 -6.15
C GLU A 33 12.15 -3.10 -7.01
N PHE A 34 11.73 -4.37 -6.98
CA PHE A 34 12.46 -5.46 -7.63
C PHE A 34 12.18 -5.54 -9.14
N ASP A 35 10.91 -5.51 -9.54
CA ASP A 35 10.52 -5.64 -10.95
C ASP A 35 10.55 -4.28 -11.65
N GLY A 36 10.19 -3.20 -10.93
CA GLY A 36 10.16 -1.84 -11.46
C GLY A 36 11.52 -1.11 -11.40
N GLY A 37 12.50 -1.66 -10.68
CA GLY A 37 13.82 -1.03 -10.49
C GLY A 37 13.76 0.31 -9.75
N LEU A 38 12.66 0.60 -9.04
CA LEU A 38 12.52 1.84 -8.30
C LEU A 38 13.28 1.77 -6.97
N PRO A 39 13.91 2.88 -6.51
CA PRO A 39 14.38 2.97 -5.14
C PRO A 39 13.22 2.73 -4.16
N ARG A 40 13.46 2.03 -3.04
CA ARG A 40 12.45 1.68 -2.03
C ARG A 40 11.50 2.84 -1.69
N ALA A 41 12.02 4.03 -1.41
CA ALA A 41 11.19 5.20 -1.07
C ALA A 41 10.23 5.63 -2.20
N ARG A 42 10.62 5.44 -3.47
CA ARG A 42 9.75 5.70 -4.64
C ARG A 42 8.72 4.60 -4.81
N ALA A 43 9.13 3.34 -4.63
CA ALA A 43 8.24 2.19 -4.68
C ALA A 43 7.13 2.27 -3.62
N GLU A 44 7.47 2.65 -2.38
CA GLU A 44 6.51 2.86 -1.28
C GLU A 44 5.48 3.93 -1.61
N LEU A 45 5.91 5.04 -2.24
CA LEU A 45 5.02 6.14 -2.63
C LEU A 45 4.05 5.73 -3.75
N GLU A 46 4.54 5.03 -4.77
CA GLU A 46 3.71 4.56 -5.87
C GLU A 46 2.74 3.46 -5.42
N ALA A 47 3.17 2.58 -4.50
CA ALA A 47 2.29 1.59 -3.89
C ALA A 47 1.13 2.24 -3.12
N TRP A 48 1.42 3.28 -2.34
CA TRP A 48 0.40 4.07 -1.64
C TRP A 48 -0.61 4.69 -2.60
N ARG A 49 -0.14 5.33 -3.68
CA ARG A 49 -1.00 5.93 -4.72
C ARG A 49 -1.92 4.90 -5.36
N LEU A 50 -1.39 3.75 -5.76
CA LEU A 50 -2.17 2.70 -6.39
C LEU A 50 -3.27 2.13 -5.50
N LEU A 51 -2.98 1.92 -4.22
CA LEU A 51 -4.00 1.42 -3.28
C LEU A 51 -5.09 2.45 -3.03
N ARG A 52 -4.72 3.74 -2.97
CA ARG A 52 -5.69 4.84 -2.87
C ARG A 52 -6.60 4.91 -4.08
N ASP A 53 -6.04 4.84 -5.28
CA ASP A 53 -6.81 4.91 -6.52
C ASP A 53 -7.69 3.66 -6.73
N ARG A 54 -7.26 2.49 -6.27
CA ARG A 54 -8.03 1.24 -6.36
C ARG A 54 -9.33 1.27 -5.55
N VAL A 55 -9.34 1.99 -4.44
CA VAL A 55 -10.51 2.12 -3.56
C VAL A 55 -11.45 3.24 -3.99
N ALA A 56 -10.92 4.26 -4.66
CA ALA A 56 -11.72 5.38 -5.16
C ALA A 56 -12.57 5.03 -6.41
N ARG A 57 -12.45 3.79 -6.93
CA ARG A 57 -13.23 3.23 -8.04
C ARG A 57 -14.31 2.29 -7.52
#